data_AF-A0A1E7YRR7-F1
#
_entry.id   AF-A0A1E7YRR7-F1
#
_cell.length_a   1.000
_cell.length_b   1.000
_cell.length_c   1.000
_cell.angle_alpha   90.00
_cell.angle_beta   90.00
_cell.angle_gamma   90.00
#
_symmetry.space_group_name_H-M   'P 1'
#
loop_
_entity.id
_entity.type
_entity.pdbx_description
1 polymer ?
#
loop_
_entity_poly.entity_id
_entity_poly.type
_entity_poly.pdbx_seq_one_letter_code
_entity_poly.pdbx_strand_id
1 'polypeptide(L)'
;MIHHFHLKPTVWHAKPWVFSWDDETGAVSGPDAAIIEEIASWGGISAHPYPFAHLFSEKPLQNKTDMAAIIGLEHELPPALVAFYPKPPDEGFPEKTHVDAKGTLVIGKDLIQY
;
A
#
# COMPACT_ATOMS: atom_id res chain seq x y z
N MET A 1 -13.39 -3.95 -14.70
CA MET A 1 -14.55 -4.25 -13.83
C MET A 1 -14.81 -3.06 -12.92
N ILE A 2 -16.08 -2.63 -12.81
CA ILE A 2 -16.45 -1.51 -11.95
C ILE A 2 -16.75 -2.00 -10.53
N HIS A 3 -16.05 -1.40 -9.56
CA HIS A 3 -16.20 -1.60 -8.13
C HIS A 3 -16.91 -0.38 -7.53
N HIS A 4 -17.79 -0.61 -6.56
CA HIS A 4 -18.46 0.45 -5.80
C HIS A 4 -18.04 0.35 -4.34
N PHE A 5 -17.49 1.43 -3.79
CA PHE A 5 -16.95 1.46 -2.46
C PHE A 5 -17.71 2.40 -1.54
N HIS A 6 -17.89 1.94 -0.31
CA HIS A 6 -18.26 2.75 0.84
C HIS A 6 -17.32 2.36 1.99
N LEU A 7 -16.28 3.15 2.19
CA LEU A 7 -15.15 2.82 3.04
C LEU A 7 -15.25 3.55 4.36
N LYS A 8 -15.04 2.81 5.46
CA LYS A 8 -14.98 3.37 6.79
C LYS A 8 -13.55 3.84 7.08
N PRO A 9 -13.37 5.01 7.71
CA PRO A 9 -12.05 5.45 8.13
C PRO A 9 -11.52 4.55 9.26
N THR A 10 -10.22 4.33 9.29
CA THR A 10 -9.48 3.64 10.37
C THR A 10 -8.76 4.63 11.29
N VAL A 11 -8.64 5.90 10.87
CA VAL A 11 -8.04 7.00 11.62
C VAL A 11 -9.08 8.06 12.02
N TRP A 12 -8.86 8.72 13.15
CA TRP A 12 -9.85 9.59 13.78
C TRP A 12 -10.15 10.90 13.02
N HIS A 13 -9.24 11.35 12.14
CA HIS A 13 -9.40 12.59 11.37
C HIS A 13 -10.01 12.38 9.98
N ALA A 14 -10.14 11.15 9.51
CA ALA A 14 -10.67 10.84 8.20
C ALA A 14 -12.20 10.72 8.22
N LYS A 15 -12.83 11.04 7.09
CA LYS A 15 -14.27 10.82 6.84
C LYS A 15 -14.46 9.57 5.98
N PRO A 16 -15.63 8.92 6.02
CA PRO A 16 -15.94 7.84 5.08
C PRO A 16 -15.79 8.28 3.62
N TRP A 17 -15.36 7.37 2.75
CA TRP A 17 -15.28 7.60 1.31
C TRP A 17 -16.33 6.80 0.56
N VAL A 18 -16.93 7.44 -0.45
CA VAL A 18 -17.89 6.86 -1.38
C VAL A 18 -17.46 7.18 -2.81
N PHE A 19 -17.07 6.15 -3.55
CA PHE A 19 -16.66 6.28 -4.94
C PHE A 19 -16.84 4.96 -5.71
N SER A 20 -16.77 5.06 -7.03
CA SER A 20 -16.71 3.92 -7.94
C SER A 20 -15.38 3.92 -8.67
N TRP A 21 -14.87 2.74 -8.96
CA TRP A 21 -13.58 2.54 -9.62
C TRP A 21 -13.67 1.47 -10.69
N ASP A 22 -13.28 1.79 -11.92
CA ASP A 22 -13.08 0.80 -12.97
C ASP A 22 -11.61 0.33 -12.96
N ASP A 23 -11.38 -0.91 -12.54
CA ASP A 23 -10.03 -1.46 -12.40
C ASP A 23 -9.31 -1.73 -13.73
N GLU A 24 -10.01 -1.67 -14.86
CA GLU A 24 -9.42 -1.83 -16.20
C GLU A 24 -8.94 -0.50 -16.78
N THR A 25 -9.77 0.55 -16.68
CA THR A 25 -9.46 1.86 -17.25
C THR A 25 -8.78 2.81 -16.26
N GLY A 26 -8.93 2.55 -14.97
CA GLY A 26 -8.53 3.43 -13.88
C GLY A 26 -9.46 4.62 -13.67
N ALA A 27 -10.63 4.65 -14.31
CA ALA A 27 -11.61 5.69 -14.09
C ALA A 27 -12.15 5.62 -12.66
N VAL A 28 -12.13 6.74 -11.96
CA VAL A 28 -12.79 6.91 -10.65
C VAL A 28 -13.91 7.93 -10.77
N SER A 29 -15.01 7.70 -10.04
CA SER A 29 -16.18 8.57 -10.08
C SER A 29 -16.94 8.56 -8.77
N GLY A 30 -17.76 9.58 -8.54
CA GLY A 30 -18.52 9.74 -7.30
C GLY A 30 -17.97 10.86 -6.40
N PRO A 31 -18.60 11.07 -5.23
CA PRO A 31 -18.31 12.21 -4.36
C PRO A 31 -16.84 12.34 -3.96
N ASP A 32 -16.18 11.23 -3.67
CA ASP A 32 -14.80 11.21 -3.17
C ASP A 32 -13.78 10.81 -4.26
N ALA A 33 -14.15 10.82 -5.54
CA ALA A 33 -13.21 10.46 -6.61
C ALA A 33 -11.99 11.38 -6.67
N ALA A 34 -12.19 12.69 -6.47
CA ALA A 34 -11.13 13.68 -6.57
C ALA A 34 -9.99 13.45 -5.57
N ILE A 35 -10.29 12.96 -4.35
CA ILE A 35 -9.24 12.68 -3.36
C ILE A 35 -8.46 11.41 -3.73
N ILE A 36 -9.10 10.43 -4.37
CA ILE A 36 -8.41 9.23 -4.89
C ILE A 36 -7.44 9.64 -6.01
N GLU A 37 -7.87 10.51 -6.91
CA GLU A 37 -7.01 11.06 -7.98
C GLU A 37 -5.86 11.92 -7.42
N GLU A 38 -6.15 12.73 -6.40
CA GLU A 38 -5.15 13.55 -5.72
C GLU A 38 -4.06 12.68 -5.10
N ILE A 39 -4.43 11.69 -4.28
CA ILE A 39 -3.46 10.80 -3.63
C ILE A 39 -2.67 10.04 -4.69
N ALA A 40 -3.32 9.52 -5.74
CA ALA A 40 -2.65 8.84 -6.84
C ALA A 40 -1.57 9.69 -7.53
N SER A 41 -1.69 11.03 -7.48
CA SER A 41 -0.71 11.97 -8.04
C SER A 41 0.55 12.15 -7.18
N TRP A 42 0.55 11.70 -5.92
CA TRP A 42 1.67 11.90 -4.99
C TRP A 42 2.91 11.05 -5.32
N GLY A 43 2.78 10.04 -6.19
CA GLY A 43 3.87 9.13 -6.57
C GLY A 43 4.21 8.05 -5.54
N GLY A 44 3.66 8.13 -4.33
CA GLY A 44 3.73 7.08 -3.32
C GLY A 44 3.17 7.55 -1.98
N ILE A 45 3.00 6.62 -1.04
CA ILE A 45 2.48 6.89 0.30
C ILE A 45 3.26 6.10 1.36
N SER A 46 3.16 6.55 2.61
CA SER A 46 3.51 5.68 3.74
C SER A 46 2.51 4.53 3.82
N ALA A 47 3.00 3.32 4.07
CA ALA A 47 2.20 2.11 4.17
C ALA A 47 2.60 1.31 5.42
N HIS A 48 1.71 0.43 5.85
CA HIS A 48 1.96 -0.43 7.01
C HIS A 48 2.58 -1.78 6.60
N PRO A 49 3.44 -2.38 7.46
CA PRO A 49 3.90 -1.90 8.76
C PRO A 49 4.91 -0.74 8.63
N TYR A 50 4.86 0.21 9.56
CA TYR A 50 5.78 1.35 9.56
C TYR A 50 7.17 0.93 10.09
N PRO A 51 8.30 1.48 9.58
CA PRO A 51 8.43 2.45 8.49
C PRO A 51 8.52 1.76 7.11
N PHE A 52 7.43 1.77 6.35
CA PHE A 52 7.38 1.31 4.97
C PHE A 52 6.73 2.40 4.11
N ALA A 53 7.23 2.56 2.89
CA ALA A 53 6.62 3.43 1.89
C ALA A 53 6.37 2.61 0.63
N HIS A 54 5.19 2.76 0.06
CA HIS A 54 4.81 2.16 -1.21
C HIS A 54 4.88 3.22 -2.30
N LEU A 55 5.76 3.01 -3.29
CA LEU A 55 5.84 3.84 -4.48
C LEU A 55 4.79 3.37 -5.49
N PHE A 56 4.07 4.33 -6.07
CA PHE A 56 3.08 4.01 -7.07
C PHE A 56 3.71 3.61 -8.40
N SER A 57 3.01 2.75 -9.14
CA SER A 57 3.34 2.46 -10.53
C SER A 57 3.04 3.66 -11.44
N GLU A 58 3.38 3.55 -12.73
CA GLU A 58 3.08 4.60 -13.72
C GLU A 58 1.58 4.87 -13.90
N LYS A 59 0.73 3.90 -13.54
CA LYS A 59 -0.74 3.98 -13.67
C LYS A 59 -1.41 3.51 -12.39
N PRO A 60 -1.33 4.29 -11.30
CA PRO A 60 -1.81 3.87 -9.98
C PRO A 60 -3.28 3.46 -9.96
N LEU A 61 -4.12 4.18 -10.69
CA LEU A 61 -5.55 3.86 -10.75
C LEU A 61 -5.85 2.60 -11.59
N GLN A 62 -4.91 2.05 -12.36
CA GLN A 62 -5.06 0.77 -13.07
C GLN A 62 -4.39 -0.40 -12.33
N ASN A 63 -3.81 -0.13 -11.15
CA ASN A 63 -3.04 -1.10 -10.39
C ASN A 63 -3.72 -1.40 -9.05
N LYS A 64 -4.05 -2.68 -8.83
CA LYS A 64 -4.73 -3.12 -7.60
C LYS A 64 -3.92 -2.90 -6.34
N THR A 65 -2.59 -3.03 -6.42
CA THR A 65 -1.68 -2.79 -5.29
C THR A 65 -1.66 -1.30 -4.93
N ASP A 66 -1.57 -0.43 -5.93
CA ASP A 66 -1.58 1.02 -5.70
C ASP A 66 -2.92 1.50 -5.17
N MET A 67 -4.03 1.02 -5.74
CA MET A 67 -5.38 1.30 -5.22
C MET A 67 -5.57 0.79 -3.79
N ALA A 68 -5.07 -0.41 -3.47
CA ALA A 68 -5.09 -0.94 -2.11
C ALA A 68 -4.25 -0.07 -1.16
N ALA A 69 -3.09 0.41 -1.60
CA ALA A 69 -2.27 1.32 -0.82
C ALA A 69 -3.02 2.63 -0.54
N ILE A 70 -3.57 3.29 -1.57
CA ILE A 70 -4.33 4.55 -1.47
C ILE A 70 -5.48 4.41 -0.46
N ILE A 71 -6.28 3.36 -0.57
CA ILE A 71 -7.39 3.10 0.36
C ILE A 71 -6.88 2.80 1.76
N GLY A 72 -5.90 1.89 1.88
CA GLY A 72 -5.40 1.42 3.16
C GLY A 72 -4.53 2.43 3.92
N LEU A 73 -4.34 3.64 3.38
CA LEU A 73 -3.69 4.74 4.09
C LEU A 73 -4.53 5.18 5.30
N GLU A 74 -5.83 5.39 5.11
CA GLU A 74 -6.72 5.95 6.15
C GLU A 74 -8.05 5.21 6.30
N HIS A 75 -8.31 4.19 5.46
CA HIS A 75 -9.61 3.51 5.41
C HIS A 75 -9.48 1.99 5.46
N GLU A 76 -10.58 1.35 5.86
CA GLU A 76 -10.71 -0.10 5.89
C GLU A 76 -10.66 -0.62 4.45
N LEU A 77 -9.71 -1.53 4.19
CA LEU A 77 -9.58 -2.17 2.90
C LEU A 77 -10.80 -3.04 2.59
N PRO A 78 -11.43 -2.88 1.41
CA PRO A 78 -12.48 -3.79 1.00
C PRO A 78 -11.89 -5.20 0.79
N PRO A 79 -12.65 -6.28 1.07
CA PRO A 79 -12.14 -7.66 0.99
C PRO A 79 -11.45 -8.02 -0.33
N ALA A 80 -11.92 -7.45 -1.44
CA ALA A 80 -11.35 -7.67 -2.77
C ALA A 80 -9.92 -7.12 -2.94
N LEU A 81 -9.50 -6.16 -2.09
CA LEU A 81 -8.19 -5.49 -2.17
C LEU A 81 -7.22 -5.92 -1.07
N VAL A 82 -7.67 -6.66 -0.05
CA VAL A 82 -6.82 -7.11 1.07
C VAL A 82 -5.60 -7.89 0.59
N ALA A 83 -5.77 -8.78 -0.39
CA ALA A 83 -4.67 -9.59 -0.93
C ALA A 83 -3.63 -8.77 -1.72
N PHE A 84 -3.99 -7.55 -2.12
CA PHE A 84 -3.16 -6.66 -2.93
C PHE A 84 -2.47 -5.57 -2.11
N TYR A 85 -2.78 -5.43 -0.83
CA TYR A 85 -2.11 -4.42 -0.01
C TYR A 85 -0.60 -4.64 -0.03
N PRO A 86 0.20 -3.58 -0.32
CA PRO A 86 1.63 -3.73 -0.47
C PRO A 86 2.24 -4.24 0.84
N LYS A 87 3.15 -5.19 0.69
CA LYS A 87 3.96 -5.70 1.79
C LYS A 87 5.36 -5.15 1.62
N PRO A 88 6.07 -4.86 2.71
CA PRO A 88 7.49 -4.61 2.63
C PRO A 88 8.11 -5.83 1.91
N PRO A 89 9.14 -5.61 1.09
CA PRO A 89 9.92 -6.73 0.58
C PRO A 89 10.28 -7.61 1.77
N ASP A 90 10.24 -8.94 1.59
CA ASP A 90 10.84 -9.84 2.57
C ASP A 90 12.28 -9.37 2.70
N GLU A 91 12.56 -8.64 3.77
CA GLU A 91 13.91 -8.25 4.09
C GLU A 91 14.59 -9.58 4.31
N GLY A 92 15.35 -10.01 3.29
CA GLY A 92 16.09 -11.26 3.26
C GLY A 92 17.22 -11.25 4.28
N PHE A 93 16.97 -10.71 5.47
CA PHE A 93 17.80 -10.86 6.62
C PHE A 93 17.85 -12.35 6.94
N PRO A 94 19.04 -12.95 6.85
CA PRO A 94 19.22 -14.33 7.25
C PRO A 94 18.81 -14.46 8.72
N GLU A 95 18.32 -15.62 9.12
CA GLU A 95 17.99 -15.88 10.53
C GLU A 95 19.21 -15.70 11.45
N LYS A 96 20.42 -15.91 10.91
CA LYS A 96 21.68 -15.73 11.63
C LYS A 96 22.66 -14.84 10.89
N THR A 97 23.39 -14.09 11.69
CA THR A 97 24.51 -13.27 11.25
C THR A 97 25.61 -14.17 10.72
N HIS A 98 26.14 -13.86 9.53
CA HIS A 98 27.21 -14.63 8.89
C HIS A 98 28.10 -13.73 8.04
N VAL A 99 29.28 -14.23 7.66
CA VAL A 99 30.16 -13.55 6.72
C VAL A 99 29.94 -14.16 5.34
N ASP A 100 29.66 -13.32 4.34
CA ASP A 100 29.43 -13.78 2.97
C ASP A 100 30.75 -14.17 2.26
N ALA A 101 30.64 -14.72 1.05
CA ALA A 101 31.81 -15.13 0.25
C ALA A 101 32.77 -13.99 -0.13
N LYS A 102 32.36 -12.73 0.06
CA LYS A 102 33.16 -11.53 -0.19
C LYS A 102 33.79 -10.98 1.09
N GLY A 103 33.59 -11.64 2.24
CA GLY A 103 34.10 -11.18 3.53
C GLY A 103 33.24 -10.13 4.22
N THR A 104 32.02 -9.87 3.72
CA THR A 104 31.09 -8.89 4.28
C THR A 104 30.31 -9.51 5.43
N LEU A 105 30.25 -8.84 6.58
CA LEU A 105 29.36 -9.25 7.67
C LEU A 105 27.92 -8.92 7.30
N VAL A 106 27.11 -9.95 7.07
CA VAL A 106 25.67 -9.85 6.84
C VAL A 106 24.96 -10.05 8.18
N ILE A 107 24.30 -8.99 8.66
CA ILE A 107 23.55 -9.01 9.91
C ILE A 107 22.26 -9.80 9.73
N GLY A 108 22.04 -10.78 10.61
CA GLY A 108 20.83 -11.57 10.69
C GLY A 108 19.89 -11.11 11.80
N LYS A 109 18.71 -11.72 11.82
CA LYS A 109 17.67 -11.43 12.83
C LYS A 109 18.11 -11.71 14.27
N ASP A 110 19.11 -12.59 14.45
CA ASP A 110 19.72 -12.89 15.75
C ASP A 110 20.35 -11.68 16.45
N LEU A 111 20.71 -10.62 15.71
CA LEU A 111 21.29 -9.39 16.25
C LEU A 111 20.37 -8.15 16.15
N ILE A 112 19.19 -8.28 15.54
CA ILE A 112 18.20 -7.19 15.48
C ILE A 112 17.27 -7.33 16.68
N GLN A 113 17.51 -6.55 17.74
CA GLN A 113 16.63 -6.48 18.91
C GLN A 113 15.57 -5.39 18.71
N TYR A 114 14.30 -5.73 18.94
CA TYR A 114 13.18 -4.78 19.05
C TYR A 114 13.09 -4.21 20.47
#